data_AF-K2KDV7-F1
#
_entry.id   AF-K2KDV7-F1
#
_cell.length_a   1.000
_cell.length_b   1.000
_cell.length_c   1.000
_cell.angle_alpha   90.00
_cell.angle_beta   90.00
_cell.angle_gamma   90.00
#
_symmetry.space_group_name_H-M   'P 1'
#
loop_
_entity.id
_entity.type
_entity.pdbx_description
1 polymer ?
#
loop_
_entity_poly.entity_id
_entity_poly.type
_entity_poly.pdbx_seq_one_letter_code
_entity_poly.pdbx_strand_id
1 'polypeptide(L)'
;MSSSLSAQQLARFRQKLESHMATAEAAGDKQQQQQLQAAMTRLRAGEYGCCLSCGEEISAAKLAHSPAAELCNDCQSLADDSDG
;
A
#
# COMPACT_ATOMS: atom_id res chain seq x y z
N MET A 1 20.23 -3.55 10.21
CA MET A 1 19.15 -2.90 10.98
C MET A 1 17.87 -3.11 10.19
N SER A 2 17.18 -4.22 10.47
CA SER A 2 15.95 -4.61 9.75
C SER A 2 14.87 -3.59 10.07
N SER A 3 14.50 -2.81 9.05
CA SER A 3 13.68 -1.61 9.22
C SER A 3 12.21 -1.95 9.08
N SER A 4 11.78 -2.98 9.80
CA SER A 4 10.38 -3.38 9.88
C SER A 4 9.58 -2.20 10.41
N LEU A 5 8.51 -1.83 9.68
CA LEU A 5 7.58 -0.78 10.09
C LEU A 5 7.16 -1.01 11.55
N SER A 6 7.37 0.00 12.39
CA SER A 6 6.95 -0.07 13.79
C SER A 6 5.45 -0.30 13.87
N ALA A 7 4.97 -0.98 14.92
CA ALA A 7 3.55 -1.18 15.19
C ALA A 7 2.75 0.14 15.11
N GLN A 8 3.38 1.25 15.51
CA GLN A 8 2.78 2.58 15.45
C GLN A 8 2.62 3.12 14.02
N GLN A 9 3.53 2.78 13.11
CA GLN A 9 3.43 3.12 11.68
C GLN A 9 2.34 2.29 11.00
N LEU A 10 2.30 0.99 11.28
CA LEU A 10 1.26 0.09 10.74
C LEU A 10 -0.15 0.55 11.14
N ALA A 11 -0.35 0.99 12.38
CA ALA A 11 -1.64 1.51 12.84
C ALA A 11 -2.08 2.76 12.04
N ARG A 12 -1.15 3.68 11.78
CA ARG A 12 -1.43 4.89 10.97
C ARG A 12 -1.82 4.53 9.53
N PHE A 13 -1.09 3.61 8.92
CA PHE A 13 -1.39 3.17 7.56
C PHE A 13 -2.73 2.45 7.49
N ARG A 14 -3.07 1.62 8.48
CA ARG A 14 -4.37 0.96 8.56
C ARG A 14 -5.52 1.96 8.60
N GLN A 15 -5.43 2.96 9.48
CA GLN A 15 -6.46 4.00 9.58
C GLN A 15 -6.62 4.77 8.27
N LYS A 16 -5.52 5.00 7.54
CA LYS A 16 -5.55 5.64 6.23
C LYS A 16 -6.25 4.79 5.18
N LEU A 17 -5.95 3.48 5.13
CA LEU A 17 -6.62 2.51 4.27
C LEU A 17 -8.12 2.48 4.52
N GLU A 18 -8.54 2.42 5.79
CA GLU A 18 -9.95 2.46 6.20
C GLU A 18 -10.67 3.70 5.66
N SER A 19 -10.02 4.88 5.79
CA SER A 19 -10.57 6.15 5.32
C SER A 19 -10.73 6.19 3.79
N HIS A 20 -9.71 5.72 3.07
CA HIS A 20 -9.79 5.63 1.60
C HIS A 20 -10.84 4.61 1.14
N MET A 21 -11.06 3.53 1.90
CA MET A 21 -12.04 2.49 1.57
C MET A 21 -13.46 3.05 1.63
N ALA A 22 -13.80 3.76 2.71
CA ALA A 22 -15.10 4.41 2.85
C ALA A 22 -15.37 5.42 1.72
N THR A 23 -14.31 6.11 1.27
CA THR A 23 -14.40 7.06 0.17
C THR A 23 -14.62 6.36 -1.18
N ALA A 24 -13.92 5.25 -1.42
CA ALA A 24 -14.08 4.42 -2.63
C ALA A 24 -15.45 3.73 -2.68
N GLU A 25 -15.96 3.28 -1.53
CA GLU A 25 -17.31 2.74 -1.35
C GLU A 25 -18.38 3.76 -1.75
N ALA A 26 -18.24 4.99 -1.25
CA ALA A 26 -19.15 6.09 -1.60
C ALA A 26 -19.07 6.48 -3.09
N ALA A 27 -17.89 6.37 -3.70
CA ALA A 27 -17.69 6.62 -5.13
C ALA A 27 -18.16 5.45 -6.03
N GLY A 28 -18.40 4.26 -5.47
CA GLY A 28 -18.71 3.04 -6.24
C GLY A 28 -17.51 2.47 -7.01
N ASP A 29 -16.29 2.83 -6.61
CA ASP A 29 -15.06 2.47 -7.32
C ASP A 29 -14.57 1.08 -6.89
N LYS A 30 -15.16 0.04 -7.50
CA LYS A 30 -14.89 -1.36 -7.16
C LYS A 30 -13.41 -1.73 -7.27
N GLN A 31 -12.71 -1.19 -8.26
CA GLN A 31 -11.29 -1.47 -8.47
C GLN A 31 -10.46 -0.90 -7.30
N GLN A 32 -10.75 0.33 -6.87
CA GLN A 32 -10.07 0.93 -5.72
C GLN A 32 -10.41 0.21 -4.42
N GLN A 33 -11.67 -0.22 -4.23
CA GLN A 33 -12.07 -1.03 -3.07
C GLN A 33 -11.29 -2.35 -2.99
N GLN A 34 -11.12 -3.05 -4.12
CA GLN A 34 -10.37 -4.30 -4.18
C GLN A 34 -8.89 -4.09 -3.84
N GLN A 35 -8.26 -3.05 -4.38
CA GLN A 35 -6.86 -2.71 -4.08
C GLN A 35 -6.66 -2.40 -2.59
N LEU A 36 -7.57 -1.62 -1.99
CA LEU A 36 -7.52 -1.29 -0.56
C LEU A 36 -7.76 -2.51 0.33
N GLN A 37 -8.67 -3.41 -0.04
CA GLN A 37 -8.89 -4.68 0.67
C GLN A 37 -7.67 -5.60 0.59
N ALA A 38 -7.02 -5.67 -0.58
CA ALA A 38 -5.79 -6.45 -0.75
C ALA A 38 -4.68 -5.92 0.18
N ALA A 39 -4.50 -4.60 0.21
CA ALA A 39 -3.57 -3.94 1.11
C ALA A 39 -3.85 -4.24 2.59
N MET A 40 -5.12 -4.19 3.02
CA MET A 40 -5.52 -4.58 4.38
C MET A 40 -5.23 -6.04 4.72
N THR A 41 -5.43 -6.94 3.77
CA THR A 41 -5.14 -8.37 3.96
C THR A 41 -3.66 -8.57 4.22
N ARG A 42 -2.78 -7.92 3.44
CA ARG A 42 -1.32 -7.92 3.67
C ARG A 42 -0.96 -7.33 5.03
N LEU A 43 -1.68 -6.28 5.46
CA LEU A 43 -1.44 -5.65 6.77
C LEU A 43 -1.76 -6.58 7.92
N ARG A 44 -2.81 -7.39 7.80
CA ARG A 44 -3.11 -8.45 8.77
C ARG A 44 -2.14 -9.62 8.73
N ALA A 45 -1.63 -9.96 7.54
CA ALA A 45 -0.61 -11.00 7.38
C ALA A 45 0.78 -10.57 7.90
N GLY A 46 1.01 -9.26 8.07
CA GLY A 46 2.32 -8.70 8.44
C GLY A 46 3.25 -8.52 7.24
N GLU A 47 2.76 -8.71 6.01
CA GLU A 47 3.48 -8.52 4.74
C GLU A 47 3.19 -7.13 4.13
N TYR A 48 2.55 -6.24 4.88
CA TYR A 48 2.26 -4.90 4.41
C TYR A 48 3.50 -4.03 4.37
N GLY A 49 3.68 -3.36 3.23
CA GLY A 49 4.91 -2.68 2.94
C GLY A 49 6.00 -3.62 2.42
N CYS A 50 5.66 -4.77 1.81
CA CYS A 50 6.59 -5.56 1.01
C CYS A 50 6.19 -5.54 -0.47
N CYS A 51 7.18 -5.42 -1.35
CA CYS A 51 7.03 -5.40 -2.79
C CYS A 51 6.71 -6.79 -3.32
N LEU A 52 5.66 -6.93 -4.12
CA LEU A 52 5.30 -8.22 -4.75
C LEU A 52 6.25 -8.64 -5.88
N SER A 53 7.02 -7.70 -6.42
CA SER A 53 7.92 -7.97 -7.56
C SER A 53 9.32 -8.38 -7.10
N CYS A 54 9.94 -7.61 -6.21
CA CYS A 54 11.29 -7.89 -5.71
C CYS A 54 11.32 -8.49 -4.29
N GLY A 55 10.21 -8.46 -3.54
CA GLY A 55 10.16 -8.92 -2.15
C GLY A 55 10.71 -7.93 -1.12
N GLU A 56 11.09 -6.71 -1.54
CA GLU A 56 11.75 -5.73 -0.67
C GLU A 56 10.77 -4.82 0.08
N GLU A 57 11.22 -4.21 1.19
CA GLU A 57 10.40 -3.31 1.99
C GLU A 57 10.07 -2.01 1.23
N ILE A 58 8.77 -1.72 1.08
CA ILE A 58 8.24 -0.50 0.48
C ILE A 58 8.46 0.66 1.46
N SER A 59 9.09 1.72 0.97
CA SER A 59 9.33 2.92 1.78
C SER A 59 8.04 3.57 2.26
N ALA A 60 8.02 4.02 3.51
CA ALA A 60 6.88 4.70 4.12
C ALA A 60 6.42 5.95 3.34
N ALA A 61 7.33 6.64 2.63
CA ALA A 61 6.99 7.76 1.75
C ALA A 61 6.07 7.35 0.59
N LYS A 62 6.23 6.13 0.06
CA LYS A 62 5.39 5.55 -1.00
C LYS A 62 4.01 5.22 -0.45
N LEU A 63 3.95 4.51 0.68
CA LEU A 63 2.71 4.18 1.37
C LEU A 63 1.94 5.43 1.83
N ALA A 64 2.65 6.53 2.09
CA ALA A 64 2.04 7.82 2.39
C ALA A 64 1.35 8.44 1.16
N HIS A 65 1.92 8.30 -0.05
CA HIS A 65 1.31 8.74 -1.31
C HIS A 65 0.18 7.77 -1.72
N SER A 66 0.50 6.48 -1.83
CA SER A 66 -0.41 5.42 -2.25
C SER A 66 -0.44 4.31 -1.18
N PRO A 67 -1.41 4.31 -0.26
CA PRO A 67 -1.47 3.33 0.83
C PRO A 67 -1.81 1.91 0.33
N ALA A 68 -2.37 1.79 -0.88
CA ALA A 68 -2.62 0.52 -1.56
C ALA A 68 -1.46 0.03 -2.43
N ALA A 69 -0.29 0.69 -2.41
CA ALA A 69 0.84 0.34 -3.26
C ALA A 69 1.34 -1.09 -2.97
N GLU A 70 1.59 -1.83 -4.05
CA GLU A 70 2.01 -3.24 -4.03
C GLU A 70 3.48 -3.42 -4.46
N LEU A 71 4.07 -2.33 -4.96
CA LEU A 71 5.41 -2.29 -5.53
C LEU A 71 6.28 -1.29 -4.76
N CYS A 72 7.58 -1.58 -4.66
CA CYS A 72 8.56 -0.65 -4.11
C CYS A 72 8.75 0.56 -5.03
N ASN A 73 9.45 1.58 -4.54
CA ASN A 73 9.72 2.77 -5.36
C ASN A 73 10.44 2.42 -6.67
N ASP A 74 11.40 1.51 -6.61
CA ASP A 74 12.17 1.06 -7.77
C ASP A 74 11.26 0.41 -8.82
N CYS A 75 10.54 -0.66 -8.46
CA CYS A 75 9.62 -1.35 -9.37
C CYS A 75 8.49 -0.44 -9.88
N GLN A 76 8.02 0.50 -9.06
CA GLN A 76 7.00 1.45 -9.50
C GLN A 76 7.59 2.46 -10.48
N SER A 77 8.81 2.96 -10.27
CA SER A 77 9.49 3.85 -11.23
C SER A 77 9.62 3.19 -12.60
N LEU A 78 9.94 1.89 -12.63
CA LEU A 78 9.94 1.11 -13.88
C LEU A 78 8.55 1.00 -14.56
N ALA A 79 7.45 1.04 -13.79
CA ALA A 79 6.09 0.93 -14.31
C ALA A 79 5.46 2.28 -14.70
N ASP A 80 5.80 3.36 -13.98
CA ASP A 80 5.28 4.72 -14.19
C ASP A 80 5.79 5.34 -15.50
N ASP A 81 7.00 4.96 -15.95
CA ASP A 81 7.57 5.33 -17.26
C ASP A 81 6.73 4.84 -18.47
N SER A 82 5.69 4.03 -18.26
CA SER A 82 4.81 3.52 -19.34
C SER A 82 3.44 4.22 -19.46
N ASP A 83 3.10 5.19 -18.60
CA ASP A 83 1.90 6.05 -18.75
C ASP A 83 2.30 7.39 -19.41
N GLY A 84 2.53 7.34 -20.72
CA GLY A 84 2.86 8.51 -21.57
C GLY A 84 2.10 8.49 -22.88
#